data_AF-A0A7L8A0G2-F1
#
_entry.id   AF-A0A7L8A0G2-F1
#
_cell.length_a   1.000
_cell.length_b   1.000
_cell.length_c   1.000
_cell.angle_alpha   90.00
_cell.angle_beta   90.00
_cell.angle_gamma   90.00
#
_symmetry.space_group_name_H-M   'P 1'
#
loop_
_entity.id
_entity.type
_entity.pdbx_description
1 polymer ?
#
loop_
_entity_poly.entity_id
_entity_poly.type
_entity_poly.pdbx_seq_one_letter_code
_entity_poly.pdbx_strand_id
1 'polypeptide(L)'
;MIQAISPIKILLLNNPKLGYQYYYDEQAQAAVLYHPTKKEFITFDDQRSIKAKTDYVKQNRLGGIFTWEITADKDNQLIELISTELNR
;
A
#
# COMPACT_ATOMS: atom_id res chain seq x y z
N MET A 1 2.37 7.42 -9.67
CA MET A 1 1.05 6.80 -9.95
C MET A 1 1.00 5.53 -9.13
N ILE A 2 0.17 5.47 -8.10
CA ILE A 2 0.22 4.41 -7.10
C ILE A 2 -1.12 3.69 -7.15
N GLN A 3 -1.06 2.41 -7.49
CA GLN A 3 -2.23 1.55 -7.53
C GLN A 3 -2.45 1.02 -6.11
N ALA A 4 -3.62 1.29 -5.54
CA ALA A 4 -4.07 0.57 -4.35
C ALA A 4 -4.32 -0.87 -4.79
N ILE A 5 -3.64 -1.86 -4.19
CA ILE A 5 -3.82 -3.26 -4.59
C ILE A 5 -3.98 -4.14 -3.35
N SER A 6 -5.10 -3.95 -2.64
CA SER A 6 -5.56 -4.87 -1.60
C SER A 6 -5.56 -6.35 -2.07
N PRO A 7 -6.02 -6.71 -3.30
CA PRO A 7 -6.05 -8.11 -3.72
C PRO A 7 -4.67 -8.73 -3.94
N ILE A 8 -3.60 -7.96 -4.22
CA ILE A 8 -2.26 -8.54 -4.47
C ILE A 8 -1.65 -9.08 -3.19
N LYS A 9 -1.74 -8.33 -2.09
CA LYS A 9 -1.24 -8.77 -0.78
C LYS A 9 -1.92 -10.08 -0.37
N ILE A 10 -3.25 -10.10 -0.43
CA ILE A 10 -4.06 -11.28 -0.05
C ILE A 10 -3.77 -12.47 -0.97
N LEU A 11 -3.71 -12.26 -2.29
CA LEU A 11 -3.52 -13.34 -3.25
C LEU A 11 -2.12 -13.97 -3.16
N LEU A 12 -1.09 -13.13 -3.04
CA LEU A 12 0.31 -13.58 -3.14
C LEU A 12 0.88 -14.02 -1.79
N LEU A 13 0.54 -13.35 -0.68
CA LEU A 13 1.05 -13.72 0.64
C LEU A 13 0.27 -14.87 1.29
N ASN A 14 -1.05 -14.98 1.08
CA ASN A 14 -1.83 -16.07 1.69
C ASN A 14 -1.67 -17.41 0.95
N ASN A 15 -0.91 -17.44 -0.14
CA ASN A 15 -0.56 -18.66 -0.85
C ASN A 15 0.96 -18.89 -0.86
N PRO A 16 1.51 -19.53 0.18
CA PRO A 16 2.96 -19.78 0.30
C PRO A 16 3.57 -20.52 -0.90
N LYS A 17 2.77 -21.29 -1.65
CA LYS A 17 3.22 -21.99 -2.86
C LYS A 17 3.63 -21.03 -3.98
N LEU A 18 3.19 -19.78 -3.95
CA LEU A 18 3.55 -18.76 -4.93
C LEU A 18 4.92 -18.12 -4.67
N GLY A 19 5.51 -18.30 -3.49
CA GLY A 19 6.91 -17.94 -3.22
C GLY A 19 7.22 -16.45 -3.07
N TYR A 20 6.22 -15.58 -2.91
CA TYR A 20 6.44 -14.15 -2.64
C TYR A 20 6.69 -13.88 -1.15
N GLN A 21 7.59 -12.93 -0.88
CA GLN A 21 7.98 -12.50 0.46
C GLN A 21 7.72 -10.99 0.59
N TYR A 22 7.17 -10.58 1.74
CA TYR A 22 6.93 -9.17 2.06
C TYR A 22 8.20 -8.50 2.59
N TYR A 23 8.47 -7.30 2.08
CA TYR A 23 9.48 -6.39 2.57
C TYR A 23 8.91 -4.98 2.67
N TYR A 24 9.55 -4.14 3.47
CA TYR A 24 9.25 -2.72 3.53
C TYR A 24 10.54 -1.92 3.36
N ASP A 25 10.55 -1.01 2.40
CA ASP A 25 11.65 -0.07 2.21
C ASP A 25 11.43 1.12 3.15
N GLU A 26 12.25 1.20 4.20
CA GLU A 26 12.19 2.27 5.20
C GLU A 26 12.59 3.64 4.63
N GLN A 27 13.42 3.69 3.58
CA GLN A 27 13.82 4.96 2.99
C GLN A 27 12.72 5.50 2.06
N ALA A 28 12.13 4.61 1.24
CA ALA A 28 11.05 4.97 0.33
C ALA A 28 9.66 5.02 1.00
N GLN A 29 9.53 4.46 2.20
CA GLN A 29 8.25 4.24 2.89
C GLN A 29 7.26 3.46 2.02
N ALA A 30 7.73 2.35 1.42
CA ALA A 30 7.00 1.58 0.42
C ALA A 30 6.97 0.08 0.74
N ALA A 31 5.80 -0.54 0.55
CA ALA A 31 5.63 -1.98 0.67
C ALA A 31 6.02 -2.71 -0.62
N VAL A 32 6.66 -3.86 -0.46
CA VAL A 32 7.25 -4.64 -1.55
C VAL A 32 6.92 -6.12 -1.39
N LEU A 33 6.56 -6.77 -2.49
CA LEU A 33 6.60 -8.23 -2.64
C LEU A 33 7.74 -8.61 -3.57
N TYR A 34 8.57 -9.57 -3.15
CA TYR A 34 9.67 -10.09 -3.96
C TYR A 34 9.62 -11.61 -4.05
N HIS A 35 9.83 -12.14 -5.26
CA HIS A 35 9.99 -13.57 -5.51
C HIS A 35 11.46 -13.89 -5.84
N PRO A 36 12.20 -14.63 -5.00
CA PRO A 36 13.65 -14.81 -5.16
C PRO A 36 14.06 -15.64 -6.37
N THR A 37 13.27 -16.66 -6.75
CA THR A 37 13.53 -17.48 -7.94
C THR A 37 13.14 -16.78 -9.24
N LYS A 38 11.93 -16.23 -9.32
CA LYS A 38 11.44 -15.55 -10.53
C LYS A 38 12.02 -14.16 -10.76
N LYS A 39 12.66 -13.56 -9.73
CA LYS A 39 13.17 -12.18 -9.74
C LYS A 39 12.08 -11.14 -10.00
N GLU A 40 10.86 -11.44 -9.59
CA GLU A 40 9.73 -10.52 -9.71
C GLU A 40 9.67 -9.60 -8.49
N PHE A 41 9.42 -8.32 -8.74
CA PHE A 41 9.38 -7.26 -7.75
C PHE A 41 8.12 -6.43 -7.95
N ILE A 42 7.29 -6.34 -6.90
CA ILE A 42 5.99 -5.68 -6.95
C ILE A 42 5.91 -4.68 -5.78
N THR A 43 5.87 -3.39 -6.09
CA THR A 43 5.59 -2.34 -5.10
C THR A 43 4.09 -2.07 -5.03
N PHE A 44 3.58 -1.83 -3.83
CA PHE A 44 2.16 -1.55 -3.63
C PHE A 44 1.95 -0.66 -2.40
N ASP A 45 0.70 -0.24 -2.18
CA ASP A 45 0.29 0.43 -0.96
C ASP A 45 -0.35 -0.51 0.04
N ASP A 46 0.10 -0.43 1.30
CA ASP A 46 -0.55 -1.02 2.46
C ASP A 46 -0.86 0.06 3.50
N GLN A 47 -1.45 -0.34 4.63
CA GLN A 47 -1.79 0.59 5.70
C GLN A 47 -0.56 1.37 6.22
N ARG A 48 0.63 0.77 6.20
CA ARG A 48 1.85 1.41 6.69
C ARG A 48 2.31 2.51 5.74
N SER A 49 2.38 2.23 4.43
CA SER A 49 2.76 3.25 3.44
C SER A 49 1.70 4.34 3.28
N ILE A 50 0.41 4.01 3.40
CA ILE A 50 -0.67 5.00 3.42
C ILE A 50 -0.55 5.93 4.63
N LYS A 51 -0.22 5.40 5.82
CA LYS A 51 0.04 6.24 7.00
C LYS A 51 1.22 7.18 6.79
N ALA A 52 2.32 6.70 6.21
CA ALA A 52 3.46 7.57 5.89
C ALA A 52 3.06 8.71 4.91
N LYS A 53 2.19 8.43 3.93
CA LYS A 53 1.68 9.44 3.00
C LYS A 53 0.73 10.43 3.65
N THR A 54 -0.19 9.99 4.52
CA THR A 54 -1.07 10.90 5.26
C THR A 54 -0.28 11.79 6.21
N ASP A 55 0.76 11.25 6.86
CA ASP A 55 1.70 12.02 7.68
C ASP A 55 2.45 13.07 6.84
N TYR A 56 2.93 12.70 5.65
CA TYR A 56 3.56 13.65 4.72
C TYR A 56 2.61 14.78 4.30
N VAL A 57 1.34 14.46 4.00
CA VAL A 57 0.30 15.44 3.66
C VAL A 57 0.04 16.41 4.81
N LYS A 58 -0.08 15.91 6.05
CA LYS A 58 -0.26 16.74 7.25
C LYS A 58 0.93 17.65 7.51
N GLN A 59 2.15 17.11 7.45
CA GLN A 59 3.40 17.85 7.71
C GLN A 59 3.61 18.99 6.71
N ASN A 60 3.29 18.74 5.44
CA ASN A 60 3.48 19.71 4.35
C ASN A 60 2.25 20.57 4.06
N ARG A 61 1.16 20.43 4.84
CA ARG A 61 -0.10 21.18 4.67
C ARG A 61 -0.66 21.07 3.25
N LEU A 62 -0.62 19.86 2.68
CA LEU A 62 -1.18 19.59 1.36
C LEU A 62 -2.70 19.43 1.44
N GLY A 63 -3.39 19.63 0.31
CA GLY A 63 -4.85 19.66 0.26
C GLY A 63 -5.57 18.32 0.45
N GLY A 64 -4.85 17.19 0.39
CA GLY A 64 -5.43 15.86 0.58
C GLY A 64 -4.67 14.75 -0.17
N ILE A 65 -5.30 13.58 -0.27
CA ILE A 65 -4.82 12.41 -1.02
C ILE A 65 -5.87 12.00 -2.05
N PHE A 66 -5.39 11.59 -3.23
CA PHE A 66 -6.20 10.94 -4.24
C PHE A 66 -5.77 9.47 -4.38
N THR A 67 -6.74 8.57 -4.56
CA THR A 67 -6.51 7.13 -4.75
C THR A 67 -7.01 6.67 -6.10
N TRP A 68 -6.24 5.79 -6.76
CA TRP A 68 -6.66 5.06 -7.96
C TRP A 68 -6.53 3.55 -7.71
N GLU A 69 -7.58 2.74 -7.79
CA GLU A 69 -8.99 3.12 -7.87
C GLU A 69 -9.79 2.36 -6.79
N ILE A 70 -11.03 2.79 -6.55
CA ILE A 70 -11.80 2.37 -5.38
C ILE A 70 -12.12 0.87 -5.37
N THR A 71 -12.31 0.24 -6.52
CA THR A 71 -12.66 -1.19 -6.61
C THR A 71 -11.49 -2.13 -6.29
N ALA A 72 -10.26 -1.61 -6.35
CA ALA A 72 -9.04 -2.32 -5.95
C ALA A 72 -8.79 -2.31 -4.44
N ASP A 73 -9.58 -1.55 -3.67
CA ASP A 73 -9.61 -1.59 -2.20
C ASP A 73 -10.90 -2.28 -1.70
N LYS A 74 -11.01 -3.58 -1.97
CA LYS A 74 -12.26 -4.36 -1.77
C LYS A 74 -12.89 -4.24 -0.38
N ASP A 75 -12.07 -4.11 0.66
CA ASP A 75 -12.51 -4.06 2.05
C ASP A 75 -12.46 -2.62 2.61
N ASN A 76 -12.28 -1.61 1.75
CA ASN A 76 -12.15 -0.19 2.08
C ASN A 76 -11.04 0.14 3.10
N GLN A 77 -10.08 -0.76 3.34
CA GLN A 77 -9.10 -0.61 4.41
C GLN A 77 -8.18 0.59 4.23
N LEU A 78 -7.81 0.90 2.98
CA LEU A 78 -6.92 2.01 2.69
C LEU A 78 -7.68 3.33 2.64
N ILE A 79 -8.88 3.34 2.05
CA ILE A 79 -9.70 4.56 1.97
C ILE A 79 -10.23 5.00 3.34
N GLU A 80 -10.62 4.06 4.21
CA GLU A 80 -11.02 4.36 5.59
C GLU A 80 -9.86 4.89 6.43
N LEU A 81 -8.65 4.35 6.22
CA LEU A 81 -7.46 4.86 6.89
C LEU A 81 -7.14 6.30 6.45
N ILE A 82 -7.22 6.60 5.15
CA ILE A 82 -7.04 7.96 4.64
C ILE A 82 -8.08 8.89 5.25
N SER A 83 -9.36 8.48 5.27
CA SER A 83 -10.45 9.24 5.88
C SER A 83 -10.18 9.51 7.36
N THR A 84 -9.75 8.50 8.12
CA THR A 84 -9.45 8.63 9.55
C THR A 84 -8.25 9.55 9.82
N GLU A 85 -7.21 9.47 9.01
CA GLU A 85 -5.98 10.25 9.21
C GLU A 85 -6.10 11.71 8.76
N LEU A 86 -7.01 12.02 7.83
CA LEU A 86 -7.16 13.36 7.26
C LEU A 86 -8.42 14.11 7.73
N ASN A 87 -9.43 13.41 8.28
CA ASN A 87 -10.57 14.08 8.89
C ASN A 87 -10.18 14.66 10.25
N ARG A 88 -10.56 15.92 10.44
CA ARG A 88 -10.44 16.67 11.71
C ARG A 88 -11.76 16.65 12.45
#